data_AF-A0A0P6X8R6-F1
#
_entry.id   AF-A0A0P6X8R6-F1
#
_cell.length_a   1.000
_cell.length_b   1.000
_cell.length_c   1.000
_cell.angle_alpha   90.00
_cell.angle_beta   90.00
_cell.angle_gamma   90.00
#
_symmetry.space_group_name_H-M   'P 1'
#
loop_
_entity.id
_entity.type
_entity.pdbx_description
1 polymer ?
#
loop_
_entity_poly.entity_id
_entity_poly.type
_entity_poly.pdbx_seq_one_letter_code
_entity_poly.pdbx_strand_id
1 'polypeptide(L)'
;MSGSTTIGEAGEGRDSALPGGAIPGAVPGIDPVDGWVLVEDEEQDGDGFWRPVYDAVRGDERQRLGVSRWRFTPTQARFAWMVRSGFPMMFRAPSGCLAPFHDEVIDAAIAAAALGEAA
;
A
#
# COMPACT_ATOMS: atom_id res chain seq x y z
N MET A 1 38.90 -8.95 -28.90
CA MET A 1 37.64 -9.62 -28.50
C MET A 1 37.45 -9.33 -27.01
N SER A 2 36.59 -8.36 -26.70
CA SER A 2 35.40 -8.53 -25.85
C SER A 2 35.80 -8.61 -24.37
N GLY A 3 35.71 -7.53 -23.59
CA GLY A 3 34.48 -6.80 -23.30
C GLY A 3 34.09 -7.17 -21.87
N SER A 4 34.70 -6.51 -20.88
CA SER A 4 34.44 -6.73 -19.46
C SER A 4 33.16 -5.97 -19.10
N THR A 5 32.02 -6.67 -19.09
CA THR A 5 30.72 -6.09 -18.73
C THR A 5 30.63 -5.89 -17.23
N THR A 6 30.66 -4.62 -16.82
CA THR A 6 30.12 -4.10 -15.57
C THR A 6 28.65 -4.48 -15.44
N ILE A 7 28.30 -5.17 -14.36
CA ILE A 7 26.94 -5.32 -13.84
C ILE A 7 27.05 -4.72 -12.44
N GLY A 8 26.64 -3.48 -12.22
CA GLY A 8 25.25 -3.04 -12.28
C GLY A 8 24.84 -2.80 -10.84
N GLU A 9 25.17 -1.61 -10.33
CA GLU A 9 24.72 -1.09 -9.04
C GLU A 9 23.19 -1.18 -8.99
N ALA A 10 22.66 -2.13 -8.21
CA ALA A 10 21.26 -2.10 -7.81
C ALA A 10 21.13 -0.94 -6.82
N GLY A 11 20.46 0.12 -7.27
CA GLY A 11 20.32 1.41 -6.61
C GLY A 11 19.99 1.31 -5.13
N GLU A 12 21.00 1.62 -4.34
CA GLU A 12 21.00 2.60 -3.26
C GLU A 12 19.64 3.25 -2.95
N GLY A 13 19.19 3.04 -1.71
CA GLY A 13 18.06 3.73 -1.13
C GLY A 13 18.24 5.24 -1.16
N ARG A 14 17.25 5.93 -1.75
CA ARG A 14 17.01 7.37 -1.74
C ARG A 14 15.48 7.47 -1.85
N ASP A 15 14.74 8.08 -0.93
CA ASP A 15 14.98 9.34 -0.27
C ASP A 15 14.41 9.34 1.16
N SER A 16 15.24 9.78 2.09
CA SER A 16 14.80 10.33 3.37
C SER A 16 13.76 11.43 3.13
N ALA A 17 12.57 11.30 3.71
CA ALA A 17 11.54 12.32 3.63
C ALA A 17 12.04 13.63 4.25
N LEU A 18 12.11 14.70 3.44
CA LEU A 18 12.41 16.06 3.91
C LEU A 18 11.17 16.70 4.56
N PRO A 19 11.35 17.56 5.58
CA PRO A 19 10.26 18.33 6.18
C PRO A 19 9.72 19.38 5.21
N GLY A 20 8.42 19.33 4.92
CA GLY A 20 7.66 20.38 4.21
C GLY A 20 7.53 20.23 2.68
N GLY A 21 8.09 19.18 2.09
CA GLY A 21 7.89 18.83 0.68
C GLY A 21 6.70 17.90 0.48
N ALA A 22 6.00 18.01 -0.65
CA ALA A 22 5.01 17.03 -1.05
C ALA A 22 5.66 15.63 -1.06
N ILE A 23 5.02 14.64 -0.43
CA ILE A 23 5.51 13.26 -0.45
C ILE A 23 5.36 12.75 -1.89
N PRO A 24 6.46 12.39 -2.59
CA PRO A 24 6.38 11.85 -3.93
C PRO A 24 5.48 10.61 -3.97
N GLY A 25 4.63 10.51 -4.99
CA GLY A 25 3.69 9.40 -5.15
C GLY A 25 2.49 9.45 -4.19
N ALA A 26 2.29 10.52 -3.42
CA ALA A 26 1.09 10.64 -2.59
C ALA A 26 -0.18 10.54 -3.46
N VAL A 27 -1.11 9.66 -3.04
CA VAL A 27 -2.35 9.42 -3.80
C VAL A 27 -3.25 10.66 -3.70
N PRO A 28 -3.63 11.31 -4.81
CA PRO A 28 -4.43 12.52 -4.78
C PRO A 28 -5.81 12.30 -4.14
N GLY A 29 -6.25 13.27 -3.34
CA GLY A 29 -7.58 13.25 -2.71
C GLY A 29 -7.71 12.31 -1.51
N ILE A 30 -6.60 11.79 -0.98
CA ILE A 30 -6.56 11.02 0.27
C ILE A 30 -5.73 11.80 1.28
N ASP A 31 -6.39 12.25 2.33
CA ASP A 31 -5.78 12.96 3.46
C ASP A 31 -5.01 11.98 4.36
N PRO A 32 -3.92 12.43 5.02
CA PRO A 32 -3.19 11.63 5.99
C PRO A 32 -4.09 11.12 7.13
N VAL A 33 -3.86 9.88 7.58
CA VAL A 33 -4.58 9.26 8.70
C VAL A 33 -3.60 8.86 9.79
N ASP A 34 -3.76 9.38 11.01
CA ASP A 34 -2.88 9.10 12.16
C ASP A 34 -1.38 9.34 11.84
N GLY A 35 -1.12 10.36 11.01
CA GLY A 35 0.21 10.73 10.52
C GLY A 35 0.72 9.90 9.34
N TRP A 36 -0.02 8.89 8.89
CA TRP A 36 0.31 8.08 7.72
C TRP A 36 -0.22 8.70 6.43
N VAL A 37 0.61 8.73 5.39
CA VAL A 37 0.22 9.18 4.04
C VAL A 37 0.23 8.00 3.10
N LEU A 38 -0.82 7.86 2.29
CA LEU A 38 -0.90 6.84 1.26
C LEU A 38 -0.08 7.27 0.04
N VAL A 39 0.83 6.40 -0.37
CA VAL A 39 1.68 6.56 -1.55
C VAL A 39 1.42 5.41 -2.50
N GLU A 40 1.36 5.72 -3.79
CA GLU A 40 1.38 4.77 -4.90
C GLU A 40 2.77 4.78 -5.53
N ASP A 41 3.36 3.60 -5.62
CA ASP A 41 4.58 3.33 -6.38
C ASP A 41 4.26 2.31 -7.49
N GLU A 42 5.14 2.20 -8.49
CA GLU A 42 5.07 1.14 -9.50
C GLU A 42 6.14 0.08 -9.20
N GLU A 43 5.74 -1.18 -9.18
CA GLU A 43 6.64 -2.33 -9.03
C GLU A 43 6.61 -3.18 -10.30
N GLN A 44 7.80 -3.55 -10.80
CA GLN A 44 7.92 -4.46 -11.93
C GLN A 44 7.92 -5.92 -11.44
N ASP A 45 6.98 -6.71 -11.97
CA ASP A 45 6.96 -8.15 -11.74
C ASP A 45 8.03 -8.89 -12.57
N GLY A 46 8.33 -10.13 -12.18
CA GLY A 46 9.32 -10.99 -12.87
C GLY A 46 8.95 -11.36 -14.31
N ASP A 47 7.73 -11.07 -14.76
CA ASP A 47 7.27 -11.19 -16.15
C ASP A 47 7.34 -9.85 -16.92
N GLY A 48 7.90 -8.81 -16.30
CA GLY A 48 8.11 -7.49 -16.91
C GLY A 48 6.91 -6.55 -16.83
N PHE A 49 5.81 -6.96 -16.20
CA PHE A 49 4.62 -6.13 -16.05
C PHE A 49 4.75 -5.17 -14.86
N TRP A 50 4.48 -3.88 -15.09
CA TRP A 50 4.43 -2.88 -14.02
C TRP A 50 3.06 -2.86 -13.38
N ARG A 51 3.02 -2.85 -12.05
CA ARG A 51 1.78 -2.81 -11.28
C ARG A 51 1.85 -1.74 -10.19
N PRO A 52 0.71 -1.08 -9.90
CA PRO A 52 0.63 -0.19 -8.76
C PRO A 52 0.76 -1.00 -7.46
N VAL A 53 1.53 -0.46 -6.53
CA VAL A 53 1.70 -0.98 -5.18
C VAL A 53 1.50 0.18 -4.20
N TYR A 54 0.78 -0.05 -3.11
CA TYR A 54 0.41 1.00 -2.17
C TYR A 54 1.14 0.88 -0.82
N ASP A 55 1.75 1.98 -0.36
CA ASP A 55 2.49 2.08 0.90
C ASP A 55 1.84 3.15 1.78
N ALA A 56 1.86 2.92 3.08
CA ALA A 56 1.67 3.96 4.07
C ALA A 56 3.04 4.46 4.54
N VAL A 57 3.26 5.77 4.49
CA VAL A 57 4.52 6.40 4.92
C VAL A 57 4.29 7.36 6.08
N ARG A 58 5.15 7.31 7.10
CA ARG A 58 5.13 8.23 8.25
C ARG A 58 6.56 8.49 8.74
N GLY A 59 7.08 9.67 8.41
CA GLY A 59 8.50 9.98 8.64
C GLY A 59 9.39 9.00 7.88
N ASP A 60 10.28 8.31 8.60
CA ASP A 60 11.15 7.26 8.03
C ASP A 60 10.50 5.86 8.00
N GLU A 61 9.26 5.72 8.52
CA GLU A 61 8.53 4.45 8.51
C GLU A 61 7.77 4.27 7.19
N ARG A 62 7.83 3.05 6.63
CA ARG A 62 7.05 2.63 5.46
C ARG A 62 6.39 1.27 5.71
N GLN A 63 5.11 1.15 5.37
CA GLN A 63 4.31 -0.07 5.53
C GLN A 63 3.59 -0.40 4.23
N ARG A 64 3.89 -1.55 3.63
CA ARG A 64 3.21 -2.03 2.42
C ARG A 64 1.80 -2.49 2.76
N LEU A 65 0.81 -2.00 2.02
CA LEU A 65 -0.56 -2.46 2.13
C LEU A 65 -0.71 -3.86 1.49
N GLY A 66 -1.32 -4.78 2.23
CA GLY A 66 -1.66 -6.13 1.76
C GLY A 66 -2.87 -6.19 0.84
N VAL A 67 -2.88 -5.38 -0.22
CA VAL A 67 -4.06 -5.17 -1.09
C VAL A 67 -3.90 -5.83 -2.46
N SER A 68 -5.04 -6.13 -3.09
CA SER A 68 -5.11 -6.78 -4.39
C SER A 68 -4.70 -5.82 -5.51
N ARG A 69 -3.70 -6.22 -6.30
CA ARG A 69 -3.27 -5.46 -7.48
C ARG A 69 -4.37 -5.21 -8.54
N TRP A 70 -5.42 -6.01 -8.54
CA TRP A 70 -6.48 -5.95 -9.57
C TRP A 70 -7.82 -5.41 -9.08
N ARG A 71 -8.02 -5.38 -7.76
CA ARG A 71 -9.34 -5.13 -7.15
C ARG A 71 -9.26 -4.21 -5.94
N PHE A 72 -8.24 -3.37 -5.90
CA PHE A 72 -8.11 -2.33 -4.90
C PHE A 72 -8.18 -0.96 -5.57
N THR A 73 -9.16 -0.17 -5.13
CA THR A 73 -9.28 1.25 -5.48
C THR A 73 -9.07 2.06 -4.22
N PRO A 74 -8.03 2.92 -4.16
CA PRO A 74 -7.73 3.69 -2.96
C PRO A 74 -8.86 4.71 -2.69
N THR A 75 -9.36 4.73 -1.47
CA THR A 75 -10.32 5.73 -0.98
C THR A 75 -9.96 6.13 0.45
N GLN A 76 -10.42 7.30 0.89
CA GLN A 76 -10.19 7.78 2.26
C GLN A 76 -10.60 6.74 3.32
N ALA A 77 -11.78 6.15 3.16
CA ALA A 77 -12.33 5.20 4.13
C ALA A 77 -11.51 3.91 4.19
N ARG A 78 -11.11 3.37 3.03
CA ARG A 78 -10.30 2.14 2.95
C ARG A 78 -8.90 2.35 3.51
N PHE A 79 -8.27 3.48 3.20
CA PHE A 79 -6.96 3.81 3.76
C PHE A 79 -7.04 3.98 5.28
N ALA A 80 -8.03 4.72 5.79
CA ALA A 80 -8.22 4.89 7.22
C ALA A 80 -8.45 3.56 7.94
N TRP A 81 -9.20 2.65 7.33
CA TRP A 81 -9.39 1.30 7.86
C TRP A 81 -8.08 0.50 7.91
N MET A 82 -7.26 0.54 6.85
CA MET A 82 -5.96 -0.15 6.82
C MET A 82 -5.02 0.36 7.92
N VAL A 83 -4.96 1.68 8.13
CA VAL A 83 -4.13 2.31 9.19
C VAL A 83 -4.59 1.85 10.57
N ARG A 84 -5.90 1.96 10.86
CA ARG A 84 -6.46 1.62 12.18
C ARG A 84 -6.45 0.12 12.47
N SER A 85 -6.45 -0.71 11.43
CA SER A 85 -6.36 -2.17 11.55
C SER A 85 -4.90 -2.66 11.63
N GLY A 86 -3.92 -1.76 11.61
CA GLY A 86 -2.50 -2.11 11.73
C GLY A 86 -1.89 -2.76 10.50
N PHE A 87 -2.30 -2.35 9.30
CA PHE A 87 -1.76 -2.82 8.02
C PHE A 87 -1.81 -4.34 7.82
N PRO A 88 -2.99 -4.97 7.85
CA PRO A 88 -3.09 -6.40 7.69
C PRO A 88 -2.61 -6.83 6.29
N MET A 89 -1.75 -7.86 6.24
CA MET A 89 -1.15 -8.32 4.97
C MET A 89 -2.10 -9.18 4.13
N MET A 90 -2.92 -10.01 4.78
CA MET A 90 -3.83 -10.95 4.11
C MET A 90 -5.06 -11.18 4.97
N PHE A 91 -6.18 -11.49 4.33
CA PHE A 91 -7.37 -12.01 5.01
C PHE A 91 -7.55 -13.50 4.72
N ARG A 92 -8.27 -14.19 5.59
CA ARG A 92 -8.68 -15.58 5.36
C ARG A 92 -10.00 -15.58 4.58
N ALA A 93 -9.93 -15.97 3.31
CA ALA A 93 -11.11 -16.09 2.47
C ALA A 93 -12.03 -17.24 2.93
N PRO A 94 -13.32 -17.26 2.51
CA PRO A 94 -14.23 -18.36 2.84
C PRO A 94 -13.74 -19.74 2.38
N SER A 95 -12.90 -19.79 1.35
CA SER A 95 -12.23 -21.01 0.88
C SER A 95 -11.16 -21.53 1.85
N GLY A 96 -10.83 -20.79 2.91
CA GLY A 96 -9.76 -21.10 3.84
C GLY A 96 -8.37 -20.64 3.38
N CYS A 97 -8.22 -20.17 2.15
CA CYS A 97 -6.96 -19.63 1.64
C CYS A 97 -6.69 -18.21 2.16
N LEU A 98 -5.41 -17.85 2.27
CA LEU A 98 -5.00 -16.46 2.48
C LEU A 98 -5.07 -15.71 1.14
N ALA A 99 -5.64 -14.51 1.17
CA ALA A 99 -5.78 -13.66 0.00
C ALA A 99 -5.49 -12.19 0.36
N PRO A 100 -5.01 -11.37 -0.59
CA PRO A 100 -4.84 -9.94 -0.37
C PRO A 100 -6.21 -9.25 -0.25
N PHE A 101 -6.29 -8.21 0.55
CA PHE A 101 -7.50 -7.42 0.74
C PHE A 101 -7.94 -6.76 -0.57
N HIS A 102 -9.24 -6.75 -0.84
CA HIS A 102 -9.83 -6.07 -2.00
C HIS A 102 -11.04 -5.24 -1.55
N ASP A 103 -11.52 -4.37 -2.42
CA ASP A 103 -12.55 -3.36 -2.14
C ASP A 103 -13.71 -3.91 -1.29
N GLU A 104 -14.37 -4.98 -1.77
CA GLU A 104 -15.54 -5.56 -1.08
C GLU A 104 -15.23 -6.08 0.34
N VAL A 105 -14.03 -6.63 0.58
CA VAL A 105 -13.66 -7.16 1.91
C VAL A 105 -13.39 -6.03 2.88
N ILE A 106 -12.72 -4.98 2.42
CA ILE A 106 -12.44 -3.79 3.24
C ILE A 106 -13.76 -3.08 3.55
N ASP A 107 -14.61 -2.88 2.54
CA ASP A 107 -15.90 -2.21 2.70
C ASP A 107 -16.83 -2.99 3.65
N ALA A 108 -16.84 -4.32 3.57
CA ALA A 108 -17.57 -5.16 4.51
C ALA A 108 -17.04 -5.05 5.94
N ALA A 109 -15.72 -4.97 6.13
CA ALA A 109 -15.12 -4.78 7.45
C ALA A 109 -15.44 -3.40 8.04
N ILE A 110 -15.43 -2.35 7.22
CA ILE A 110 -15.84 -1.00 7.62
C ILE A 110 -17.32 -1.00 8.04
N ALA A 111 -18.20 -1.61 7.24
CA ALA A 111 -19.61 -1.69 7.54
C ALA A 111 -19.89 -2.48 8.82
N ALA A 112 -19.20 -3.61 9.03
CA ALA A 112 -19.33 -4.41 10.25
C ALA A 112 -18.89 -3.64 11.51
N ALA A 113 -17.80 -2.87 11.43
CA ALA A 113 -17.35 -2.03 12.53
C ALA A 113 -18.38 -0.94 12.88
N ALA A 114 -18.99 -0.31 11.88
CA ALA A 114 -20.03 0.69 12.10
C ALA A 114 -21.31 0.11 12.76
N LEU A 115 -21.65 -1.15 12.47
CA LEU A 115 -22.77 -1.85 13.11
C LEU A 115 -22.46 -2.26 14.56
N GLY A 116 -21.20 -2.63 14.85
CA GLY A 116 -20.76 -3.00 16.19
C GLY A 116 -20.70 -1.83 17.18
N GLU A 117 -20.41 -0.62 16.69
CA GLU A 117 -20.44 0.61 17.48
C GLU A 117 -21.87 1.12 17.77
N ALA A 118 -22.87 0.60 17.06
CA ALA A 118 -24.28 1.00 17.19
C ALA A 118 -25.11 0.08 18.11
N ALA A 119 -24.49 -0.92 18.73
CA ALA A 119 -25.12 -1.91 19.61
C ALA A 119 -24.74 -1.70 21.08
#